data_AF-A0A9E4Z0B3-F1
#
_entry.id   AF-A0A9E4Z0B3-F1
#
_cell.length_a   1.000
_cell.length_b   1.000
_cell.length_c   1.000
_cell.angle_alpha   90.00
_cell.angle_beta   90.00
_cell.angle_gamma   90.00
#
_symmetry.space_group_name_H-M   'P 1'
#
loop_
_entity.id
_entity.type
_entity.pdbx_description
1 polymer ?
#
loop_
_entity_poly.entity_id
_entity_poly.type
_entity_poly.pdbx_seq_one_letter_code
_entity_poly.pdbx_strand_id
1 'polypeptide(L)'
;MLEATINATLSSSTATPEMRLIAGSGLALISEQQSRGTSAQAQYAAMQIAQHTFAAFISGDRVLGLLAHTMGSLDQATGHFEDALAFCRKAGYRPELAWTCCDYADMLRERDADGDRAKATSLLDESLAISSELGMRPLMERVLSRREILGA
;
A
#
# COMPACT_ATOMS: atom_id res chain seq x y z
N MET A 1 18.55 -7.13 -2.16
CA MET A 1 17.34 -7.89 -2.55
C MET A 1 16.15 -6.95 -2.74
N LEU A 2 15.85 -6.07 -1.77
CA LEU A 2 14.81 -5.04 -1.87
C LEU A 2 14.94 -4.10 -3.09
N GLU A 3 16.16 -3.61 -3.38
CA GLU A 3 16.42 -2.76 -4.56
C GLU A 3 16.13 -3.45 -5.90
N ALA A 4 16.35 -4.77 -5.99
CA ALA A 4 16.13 -5.53 -7.21
C ALA A 4 14.63 -5.72 -7.49
N THR A 5 13.85 -5.99 -6.45
CA THR A 5 12.38 -6.13 -6.53
C THR A 5 11.73 -4.78 -6.86
N ILE A 6 12.23 -3.68 -6.27
CA ILE A 6 11.74 -2.32 -6.54
C ILE A 6 12.05 -1.88 -7.97
N ASN A 7 13.27 -2.15 -8.46
CA ASN A 7 13.62 -1.86 -9.85
C ASN A 7 12.75 -2.67 -10.82
N ALA A 8 12.36 -3.89 -10.46
CA ALA A 8 11.42 -4.69 -11.26
C ALA A 8 10.01 -4.06 -11.27
N THR A 9 9.52 -3.53 -10.15
CA THR A 9 8.24 -2.81 -10.07
C THR A 9 8.27 -1.49 -10.84
N LEU A 10 9.35 -0.71 -10.74
CA LEU A 10 9.55 0.54 -11.48
C LEU A 10 9.65 0.30 -13.00
N SER A 11 10.21 -0.84 -13.40
CA SER A 11 10.33 -1.26 -14.80
C SER A 11 9.08 -1.96 -15.33
N SER A 12 8.10 -2.26 -14.47
CA SER A 12 6.85 -2.89 -14.89
C SER A 12 5.95 -1.91 -15.62
N SER A 13 5.45 -2.31 -16.80
CA SER A 13 4.50 -1.51 -17.59
C SER A 13 3.13 -1.36 -16.92
N THR A 14 2.82 -2.19 -15.92
CA THR A 14 1.58 -2.15 -15.14
C THR A 14 1.64 -1.23 -13.93
N ALA A 15 2.83 -0.74 -13.56
CA ALA A 15 2.98 0.17 -12.43
C ALA A 15 2.32 1.52 -12.74
N THR A 16 1.40 1.94 -11.87
CA THR A 16 0.79 3.27 -11.98
C THR A 16 1.83 4.35 -11.68
N PRO A 17 1.68 5.58 -12.21
CA PRO A 17 2.56 6.70 -11.88
C PRO A 17 2.68 6.94 -10.37
N GLU A 18 1.59 6.69 -9.64
CA GLU A 18 1.51 6.76 -8.19
C GLU A 18 2.40 5.69 -7.52
N MET A 19 2.30 4.41 -7.93
CA MET A 19 3.17 3.34 -7.43
C MET A 19 4.66 3.63 -7.65
N ARG A 20 5.02 4.24 -8.79
CA ARG A 20 6.41 4.63 -9.08
C ARG A 20 6.91 5.77 -8.19
N LEU A 21 6.07 6.79 -7.96
CA LEU A 21 6.37 7.89 -7.05
C LEU A 21 6.57 7.36 -5.61
N ILE A 22 5.69 6.48 -5.16
CA ILE A 22 5.70 5.86 -3.83
C ILE A 22 6.96 5.03 -3.59
N ALA A 23 7.33 4.17 -4.55
CA ALA A 23 8.54 3.35 -4.44
C ALA A 23 9.83 4.21 -4.42
N GLY A 24 9.87 5.29 -5.20
CA GLY A 24 10.98 6.25 -5.22
C GLY A 24 11.09 7.08 -3.94
N SER A 25 9.97 7.53 -3.36
CA SER A 25 9.93 8.31 -2.12
C SER A 25 10.25 7.47 -0.89
N GLY A 26 9.80 6.20 -0.83
CA GLY A 26 10.17 5.26 0.23
C GLY A 26 11.68 4.97 0.25
N LEU A 27 12.32 4.85 -0.93
CA LEU A 27 13.77 4.76 -1.07
C LEU A 27 14.49 6.00 -0.51
N ALA A 28 14.00 7.21 -0.79
CA ALA A 28 14.60 8.45 -0.30
C ALA A 28 14.55 8.57 1.24
N LEU A 29 13.46 8.08 1.88
CA LEU A 29 13.29 8.13 3.33
C LEU A 29 13.97 6.97 4.08
N ILE A 30 13.98 5.75 3.52
CA ILE A 30 14.63 4.58 4.14
C ILE A 30 16.16 4.63 3.97
N SER A 31 16.67 5.23 2.88
CA SER A 31 18.11 5.28 2.60
C SER A 31 18.94 6.09 3.61
N GLU A 32 18.32 6.98 4.40
CA GLU A 32 19.02 7.73 5.45
C GLU A 32 19.40 6.85 6.66
N GLN A 33 18.69 5.75 6.91
CA GLN A 33 18.99 4.85 8.03
C GLN A 33 20.04 3.77 7.70
N GLN A 34 20.33 3.48 6.43
CA GLN A 34 21.25 2.37 6.09
C GLN A 34 22.33 2.63 5.03
N SER A 35 22.36 3.71 4.23
CA SER A 35 23.56 3.96 3.41
C SER A 35 23.67 5.36 2.79
N ARG A 36 24.86 5.95 2.92
CA ARG A 36 25.32 7.25 2.39
C ARG A 36 25.38 7.31 0.85
N GLY A 37 24.28 7.08 0.12
CA GLY A 37 24.36 6.76 -1.32
C GLY A 37 23.61 7.62 -2.33
N THR A 38 22.59 8.40 -1.95
CA THR A 38 21.79 9.18 -2.91
C THR A 38 22.19 10.65 -2.92
N SER A 39 22.50 11.19 -4.11
CA SER A 39 22.80 12.62 -4.28
C SER A 39 21.61 13.47 -3.84
N ALA A 40 21.86 14.57 -3.12
CA ALA A 40 20.86 15.58 -2.75
C ALA A 40 20.00 16.03 -3.95
N GLN A 41 20.51 15.90 -5.17
CA GLN A 41 19.82 16.23 -6.41
C GLN A 41 18.72 15.24 -6.79
N ALA A 42 18.90 13.95 -6.50
CA ALA A 42 17.87 12.92 -6.70
C ALA A 42 16.74 13.08 -5.67
N GLN A 43 17.09 13.44 -4.43
CA GLN A 43 16.13 13.76 -3.36
C GLN A 43 15.31 15.01 -3.71
N TYR A 44 15.97 16.05 -4.22
CA TYR A 44 15.31 17.27 -4.67
C TYR A 44 14.35 17.03 -5.84
N ALA A 45 14.74 16.22 -6.83
CA ALA A 45 13.88 15.87 -7.96
C ALA A 45 12.64 15.07 -7.53
N ALA A 46 12.79 14.11 -6.60
CA ALA A 46 11.67 13.37 -6.03
C ALA A 46 10.72 14.28 -5.24
N MET A 47 11.26 15.24 -4.47
CA MET A 47 10.47 16.21 -3.72
C MET A 47 9.78 17.24 -4.62
N GLN A 48 10.35 17.59 -5.78
CA GLN A 48 9.66 18.44 -6.76
C GLN A 48 8.42 17.77 -7.37
N ILE A 49 8.47 16.45 -7.62
CA ILE A 49 7.30 15.70 -8.09
C ILE A 49 6.21 15.67 -7.00
N ALA A 50 6.62 15.64 -5.73
CA ALA A 50 5.73 15.68 -4.58
C ALA A 50 5.39 17.11 -4.09
N GLN A 51 5.86 18.19 -4.73
CA GLN A 51 5.80 19.54 -4.16
C GLN A 51 4.38 20.08 -3.92
N HIS A 52 3.39 19.50 -4.61
CA HIS A 52 1.98 19.81 -4.47
C HIS A 52 1.14 18.56 -4.17
N THR A 53 1.80 17.46 -3.84
CA THR A 53 1.20 16.17 -3.52
C THR A 53 1.51 15.87 -2.07
N PHE A 54 0.48 15.71 -1.24
CA PHE A 54 0.68 15.19 0.11
C PHE A 54 1.06 13.70 0.01
N ALA A 55 2.35 13.44 -0.21
CA ALA A 55 2.93 12.10 -0.37
C ALA A 55 3.56 11.56 0.93
N ALA A 56 3.21 12.16 2.06
CA ALA A 56 3.53 11.62 3.38
C ALA A 56 2.42 10.64 3.78
N PHE A 57 2.79 9.62 4.55
CA PHE A 57 1.91 8.62 5.19
C PHE A 57 1.58 7.36 4.39
N ILE A 58 2.56 6.78 3.69
CA ILE A 58 2.47 5.34 3.38
C ILE A 58 3.20 4.56 4.47
N SER A 59 2.52 3.59 5.05
CA SER A 59 3.12 2.70 6.05
C SER A 59 4.18 1.84 5.39
N GLY A 60 5.40 1.81 5.94
CA GLY A 60 6.44 0.89 5.49
C GLY A 60 5.97 -0.56 5.54
N ASP A 61 5.14 -0.90 6.53
CA ASP A 61 4.53 -2.21 6.66
C ASP A 61 3.53 -2.49 5.52
N ARG A 62 2.76 -1.51 5.04
CA ARG A 62 1.89 -1.73 3.86
C ARG A 62 2.73 -2.04 2.62
N VAL A 63 3.85 -1.35 2.43
CA VAL A 63 4.77 -1.60 1.32
C VAL A 63 5.37 -3.01 1.41
N LEU A 64 5.83 -3.41 2.60
CA LEU A 64 6.34 -4.76 2.83
C LEU A 64 5.27 -5.83 2.60
N GLY A 65 4.02 -5.57 3.01
CA GLY A 65 2.87 -6.45 2.75
C GLY A 65 2.62 -6.68 1.27
N LEU A 66 2.58 -5.60 0.47
CA LEU A 66 2.42 -5.67 -0.99
C LEU A 66 3.58 -6.40 -1.68
N LEU A 67 4.82 -6.15 -1.25
CA LEU A 67 5.99 -6.83 -1.80
C LEU A 67 5.99 -8.33 -1.47
N ALA A 68 5.70 -8.70 -0.21
CA ALA A 68 5.58 -10.08 0.20
C ALA A 68 4.45 -10.81 -0.54
N HIS A 69 3.31 -10.13 -0.75
CA HIS A 69 2.20 -10.65 -1.55
C HIS A 69 2.63 -10.92 -3.00
N THR A 70 3.32 -9.96 -3.63
CA THR A 70 3.85 -10.12 -4.99
C THR A 70 4.86 -11.27 -5.10
N MET A 71 5.62 -11.53 -4.04
CA MET A 71 6.55 -12.67 -3.95
C MET A 71 5.86 -14.01 -3.61
N GLY A 72 4.53 -14.04 -3.45
CA GLY A 72 3.77 -15.23 -3.04
C GLY A 72 3.97 -15.63 -1.58
N SER A 73 4.63 -14.80 -0.77
CA SER A 73 4.88 -15.04 0.65
C SER A 73 3.71 -14.54 1.50
N LEU A 74 2.55 -15.21 1.36
CA LEU A 74 1.26 -14.74 1.88
C LEU A 74 1.20 -14.60 3.42
N ASP A 75 1.94 -15.44 4.15
CA ASP A 75 2.02 -15.35 5.62
C ASP A 75 2.82 -14.12 6.07
N GLN A 76 3.92 -13.81 5.40
CA GLN A 76 4.68 -12.58 5.68
C GLN A 76 3.88 -11.34 5.28
N ALA A 77 3.19 -11.41 4.14
CA ALA A 77 2.30 -10.33 3.72
C ALA A 77 1.21 -10.06 4.76
N THR A 78 0.61 -11.12 5.32
CA THR A 78 -0.38 -11.02 6.40
C THR A 78 0.17 -10.27 7.61
N GLY A 79 1.36 -10.65 8.10
CA GLY A 79 1.97 -9.98 9.26
C GLY A 79 2.16 -8.48 9.02
N HIS A 80 2.73 -8.13 7.86
CA HIS A 80 2.96 -6.74 7.49
C HIS A 80 1.66 -5.92 7.31
N PHE A 81 0.61 -6.50 6.72
CA PHE A 81 -0.67 -5.80 6.64
C PHE A 81 -1.28 -5.56 8.02
N GLU A 82 -1.21 -6.54 8.93
CA GLU A 82 -1.71 -6.35 10.31
C GLU A 82 -0.94 -5.26 11.07
N ASP A 83 0.38 -5.23 10.94
CA ASP A 83 1.22 -4.18 11.55
C ASP A 83 0.87 -2.80 10.99
N ALA A 84 0.67 -2.69 9.67
CA ALA A 84 0.24 -1.45 9.03
C ALA A 84 -1.13 -0.98 9.53
N LEU A 85 -2.11 -1.89 9.66
CA LEU A 85 -3.44 -1.58 10.19
C LEU A 85 -3.35 -1.12 11.64
N ALA A 86 -2.62 -1.83 12.49
CA ALA A 86 -2.44 -1.49 13.89
C ALA A 86 -1.79 -0.10 14.06
N PHE A 87 -0.74 0.17 13.28
CA PHE A 87 -0.08 1.46 13.26
C PHE A 87 -1.02 2.58 12.83
N CYS A 88 -1.70 2.43 11.68
CA CYS A 88 -2.56 3.49 11.14
C CYS A 88 -3.76 3.79 12.05
N ARG A 89 -4.36 2.76 12.67
CA ARG A 89 -5.44 2.95 13.66
C ARG A 89 -4.95 3.72 14.88
N LYS A 90 -3.76 3.40 15.40
CA LYS A 90 -3.17 4.08 16.55
C LYS A 90 -2.75 5.53 16.24
N ALA A 91 -2.19 5.75 15.05
CA ALA A 91 -1.70 7.06 14.62
C ALA A 91 -2.80 7.97 14.05
N GLY A 92 -3.99 7.43 13.77
CA GLY A 92 -5.09 8.19 13.15
C GLY A 92 -4.88 8.47 11.66
N TYR A 93 -4.05 7.69 10.96
CA TYR A 93 -3.76 7.86 9.53
C TYR A 93 -4.85 7.20 8.68
N ARG A 94 -6.01 7.86 8.63
CA ARG A 94 -7.23 7.31 8.03
C ARG A 94 -7.11 6.98 6.53
N PRO A 95 -6.56 7.85 5.66
CA PRO A 95 -6.42 7.49 4.24
C PRO A 95 -5.57 6.24 4.02
N GLU A 96 -4.47 6.11 4.76
CA GLU A 96 -3.56 4.96 4.64
C GLU A 96 -4.18 3.69 5.22
N LEU A 97 -4.94 3.81 6.31
CA LEU A 97 -5.75 2.71 6.83
C LEU A 97 -6.69 2.17 5.76
N ALA A 98 -7.41 3.05 5.05
CA ALA A 98 -8.35 2.64 4.01
C ALA A 98 -7.68 1.91 2.84
N TRP A 99 -6.51 2.39 2.38
CA TRP A 99 -5.72 1.71 1.34
C TRP A 99 -5.19 0.36 1.82
N THR A 100 -4.65 0.30 3.04
CA THR A 100 -4.15 -0.95 3.66
C THR A 100 -5.25 -2.00 3.72
N CYS A 101 -6.46 -1.61 4.15
CA CYS A 101 -7.60 -2.52 4.19
C CYS A 101 -7.97 -3.08 2.81
N CYS A 102 -8.00 -2.23 1.77
CA CYS A 102 -8.33 -2.68 0.42
C CYS A 102 -7.28 -3.63 -0.16
N ASP A 103 -5.99 -3.32 0.01
CA ASP A 103 -4.91 -4.16 -0.50
C ASP A 103 -4.82 -5.49 0.26
N TYR A 104 -5.05 -5.48 1.58
CA TYR A 104 -5.06 -6.71 2.36
C TYR A 104 -6.27 -7.60 1.99
N ALA A 105 -7.43 -7.01 1.76
CA ALA A 105 -8.60 -7.75 1.28
C ALA A 105 -8.35 -8.42 -0.09
N ASP A 106 -7.63 -7.74 -1.00
CA ASP A 106 -7.23 -8.32 -2.29
C ASP A 106 -6.34 -9.56 -2.10
N MET A 107 -5.37 -9.50 -1.19
CA MET A 107 -4.50 -10.65 -0.88
C MET A 107 -5.26 -11.80 -0.23
N LEU A 108 -6.13 -11.53 0.75
CA LEU A 108 -6.94 -12.56 1.42
C LEU A 108 -7.85 -13.29 0.44
N ARG A 109 -8.43 -12.57 -0.53
CA ARG A 109 -9.22 -13.19 -1.60
C ARG A 109 -8.38 -14.12 -2.48
N GLU A 110 -7.11 -13.81 -2.72
CA GLU A 110 -6.22 -14.68 -3.48
C GLU A 110 -5.72 -15.88 -2.68
N ARG A 111 -5.54 -15.72 -1.37
CA ARG A 111 -5.17 -16.81 -0.46
C ARG A 111 -6.30 -17.83 -0.29
N ASP A 112 -7.54 -17.35 -0.24
CA ASP A 112 -8.77 -18.15 -0.17
C ASP A 112 -8.76 -19.25 0.91
N ALA A 113 -8.17 -18.95 2.08
CA ALA A 113 -8.19 -19.85 3.23
C ALA A 113 -9.46 -19.68 4.07
N ASP A 114 -9.71 -20.63 4.97
CA ASP A 114 -10.86 -20.57 5.89
C ASP A 114 -10.87 -19.25 6.69
N GLY A 115 -11.97 -18.50 6.56
CA GLY A 115 -12.17 -17.21 7.21
C GLY A 115 -11.67 -15.99 6.43
N ASP A 116 -10.90 -16.17 5.35
CA ASP A 116 -10.35 -15.07 4.56
C ASP A 116 -11.43 -14.25 3.88
N ARG A 117 -12.45 -14.90 3.32
CA ARG A 117 -13.58 -14.22 2.69
C ARG A 117 -14.30 -13.29 3.68
N ALA A 118 -14.55 -13.76 4.90
CA ALA A 118 -15.21 -12.97 5.93
C ALA A 118 -14.34 -11.77 6.36
N LYS A 119 -13.04 -12.00 6.53
CA LYS A 119 -12.08 -10.93 6.88
C LYS A 119 -11.92 -9.90 5.76
N ALA A 120 -11.82 -10.34 4.50
CA ALA A 120 -11.75 -9.49 3.33
C ALA A 120 -12.99 -8.58 3.22
N THR A 121 -14.19 -9.13 3.43
CA THR A 121 -15.42 -8.33 3.47
C THR A 121 -15.37 -7.28 4.57
N SER A 122 -14.97 -7.64 5.80
CA SER A 122 -14.85 -6.67 6.90
C SER A 122 -13.85 -5.55 6.61
N LEU A 123 -12.71 -5.87 5.98
CA LEU A 123 -11.70 -4.88 5.60
C LEU A 123 -12.22 -3.94 4.50
N LEU A 124 -12.93 -4.47 3.51
CA LEU A 124 -13.54 -3.64 2.46
C LEU A 124 -14.64 -2.73 3.02
N ASP A 125 -15.41 -3.17 4.01
CA ASP A 125 -16.40 -2.32 4.68
C ASP A 125 -15.73 -1.17 5.44
N GLU A 126 -14.63 -1.42 6.17
CA GLU A 126 -13.85 -0.37 6.83
C GLU A 126 -13.23 0.60 5.80
N SER A 127 -12.66 0.08 4.72
CA SER A 127 -12.10 0.88 3.62
C SER A 127 -13.15 1.76 2.96
N LEU A 128 -14.36 1.23 2.71
CA LEU A 128 -15.46 1.97 2.11
C LEU A 128 -15.95 3.09 3.04
N ALA A 129 -16.09 2.80 4.33
CA ALA A 129 -16.55 3.78 5.32
C ALA A 129 -15.60 4.99 5.36
N ILE A 130 -14.30 4.75 5.46
CA ILE A 130 -13.30 5.82 5.52
C ILE A 130 -13.22 6.57 4.19
N SER A 131 -13.14 5.85 3.07
CA SER A 131 -13.02 6.48 1.75
C SER A 131 -14.24 7.31 1.39
N SER A 132 -15.44 6.90 1.81
CA SER A 132 -16.68 7.67 1.64
C SER A 132 -16.68 8.95 2.46
N GLU A 133 -16.28 8.88 3.74
CA GLU A 133 -16.21 10.05 4.62
C GLU A 133 -15.19 11.08 4.12
N LEU A 134 -14.08 10.63 3.57
CA LEU A 134 -12.99 11.49 3.08
C LEU A 134 -13.13 11.88 1.59
N GLY A 135 -14.16 11.39 0.89
CA GLY A 135 -14.39 11.68 -0.52
C GLY A 135 -13.33 11.09 -1.47
N MET A 136 -12.69 9.99 -1.09
CA MET A 136 -11.62 9.32 -1.84
C MET A 136 -12.17 8.49 -3.01
N ARG A 137 -12.75 9.17 -4.02
CA ARG A 137 -13.48 8.54 -5.14
C ARG A 137 -12.76 7.35 -5.80
N PRO A 138 -11.46 7.43 -6.14
CA PRO A 138 -10.78 6.30 -6.79
C PRO A 138 -10.74 5.04 -5.91
N LEU A 139 -10.55 5.20 -4.60
CA LEU A 139 -10.54 4.07 -3.66
C LEU A 139 -11.96 3.52 -3.48
N MET A 140 -12.98 4.38 -3.38
CA MET A 140 -14.37 3.95 -3.28
C MET A 140 -14.77 3.06 -4.46
N GLU A 141 -14.48 3.48 -5.69
CA GLU A 141 -14.77 2.72 -6.91
C GLU A 141 -14.09 1.34 -6.90
N ARG A 142 -12.81 1.29 -6.49
CA ARG A 142 -12.07 0.03 -6.36
C ARG A 142 -12.72 -0.89 -5.32
N VAL A 143 -13.06 -0.38 -4.14
CA VAL A 143 -13.66 -1.16 -3.05
C VAL A 143 -15.02 -1.72 -3.46
N LEU A 144 -15.87 -0.92 -4.11
CA LEU A 144 -17.18 -1.37 -4.60
C LEU A 144 -17.05 -2.51 -5.61
N SER A 145 -16.13 -2.40 -6.58
CA SER A 145 -15.84 -3.47 -7.53
C SER A 145 -15.42 -4.77 -6.84
N ARG A 146 -14.62 -4.71 -5.76
CA ARG A 146 -14.23 -5.91 -4.99
C ARG A 146 -15.39 -6.53 -4.22
N ARG A 147 -16.29 -5.71 -3.66
CA ARG A 147 -17.48 -6.21 -2.96
C ARG A 147 -18.43 -6.93 -3.89
N GLU A 148 -18.61 -6.45 -5.12
CA GLU A 148 -19.43 -7.14 -6.13
C GLU A 148 -18.87 -8.53 -6.47
N ILE A 149 -17.54 -8.65 -6.58
CA ILE A 149 -16.88 -9.95 -6.79
C ILE A 149 -17.09 -10.89 -5.61
N LEU A 150 -17.06 -10.37 -4.37
CA LEU A 150 -17.29 -11.18 -3.16
C LEU A 150 -18.77 -11.50 -2.91
N GLY A 151 -19.69 -10.78 -3.55
CA GLY A 151 -21.14 -11.04 -3.47
C GLY A 151 -21.65 -12.03 -4.53
N ALA A 152 -20.84 -12.34 -5.54
CA ALA A 152 -21.07 -13.39 -6.53
C ALA A 152 -20.61 -14.78 -6.03
#